data_AF-A0A1A7QHA8-F1
#
_entry.id   AF-A0A1A7QHA8-F1
#
_cell.length_a   1.000
_cell.length_b   1.000
_cell.length_c   1.000
_cell.angle_alpha   90.00
_cell.angle_beta   90.00
_cell.angle_gamma   90.00
#
_symmetry.space_group_name_H-M   'P 1'
#
loop_
_entity.id
_entity.type
_entity.pdbx_description
1 polymer ?
#
loop_
_entity_poly.entity_id
_entity_poly.type
_entity_poly.pdbx_seq_one_letter_code
_entity_poly.pdbx_strand_id
1 'polypeptide(L)'
;MSIEHMEALTDAQQRRIIADLEAALAAYLDGVDISRMASTLDDIDSNHIREQLATQLELDEAGQPTPTLDILSVSLIAIASFSGAMVALAAAQGRHIVNPNSRQVVAVRDAATDFMLRYLADTAQGIRAAIETAIFTPGSFEARAALLKHSIGLSVRQAASYEVMHDALMQFVNAPLRRGPARIDANGVRQPGTVVRLINARAVLASTRGQISGAQRRLLEKAMSNPQLTEAGAIEILDRHASALRRFRIRAAMGEGIHALAETAKLAGWMIARDVGALPTDQRRYWQTAGDERVRHSHAQVPGMNAKGVLLDQPFATPLGPTKFPPLEYGCRCRAELRRAK
;
A
#
# COMPACT_ATOMS: atom_id res chain seq x y z
N MET A 1 -0.33 -34.54 -2.39
CA MET A 1 0.34 -33.23 -2.64
C MET A 1 1.24 -32.95 -1.44
N SER A 2 2.51 -32.62 -1.64
CA SER A 2 3.44 -32.29 -0.55
C SER A 2 3.09 -30.95 0.09
N ILE A 3 3.52 -30.72 1.33
CA ILE A 3 3.39 -29.42 2.03
C ILE A 3 3.95 -28.28 1.16
N GLU A 4 5.01 -28.55 0.42
CA GLU A 4 5.67 -27.64 -0.52
C GLU A 4 4.71 -27.07 -1.59
N HIS A 5 3.74 -27.87 -2.06
CA HIS A 5 2.77 -27.40 -3.05
C HIS A 5 1.78 -26.39 -2.47
N MET A 6 1.37 -26.54 -1.19
CA MET A 6 0.50 -25.55 -0.53
C MET A 6 1.24 -24.22 -0.32
N GLU A 7 2.52 -24.29 0.04
CA GLU A 7 3.37 -23.09 0.17
C GLU A 7 3.57 -22.39 -1.18
N ALA A 8 3.92 -23.13 -2.24
CA ALA A 8 4.10 -22.56 -3.57
C ALA A 8 2.82 -21.91 -4.13
N LEU A 9 1.65 -22.52 -3.86
CA LEU A 9 0.37 -21.97 -4.27
C LEU A 9 0.04 -20.67 -3.53
N THR A 10 0.34 -20.62 -2.22
CA THR A 10 0.17 -19.45 -1.36
C THR A 10 0.93 -18.24 -1.93
N ASP A 11 2.21 -18.43 -2.27
CA ASP A 11 3.06 -17.36 -2.80
C ASP A 11 2.59 -16.87 -4.19
N ALA A 12 2.20 -17.80 -5.06
CA ALA A 12 1.71 -17.45 -6.39
C ALA A 12 0.40 -16.66 -6.33
N GLN A 13 -0.51 -17.06 -5.46
CA GLN A 13 -1.78 -16.36 -5.27
C GLN A 13 -1.60 -15.00 -4.59
N GLN A 14 -0.67 -14.88 -3.63
CA GLN A 14 -0.32 -13.57 -3.04
C GLN A 14 0.16 -12.59 -4.12
N ARG A 15 1.06 -13.02 -5.01
CA ARG A 15 1.53 -12.17 -6.12
C ARG A 15 0.39 -11.76 -7.04
N ARG A 16 -0.53 -12.67 -7.34
CA ARG A 16 -1.70 -12.39 -8.17
C ARG A 16 -2.63 -11.36 -7.53
N ILE A 17 -2.98 -11.52 -6.26
CA ILE A 17 -3.84 -10.58 -5.52
C ILE A 17 -3.24 -9.17 -5.54
N ILE A 18 -1.92 -9.04 -5.32
CA ILE A 18 -1.23 -7.75 -5.39
C ILE A 18 -1.35 -7.13 -6.79
N ALA A 19 -1.13 -7.92 -7.85
CA ALA A 19 -1.25 -7.45 -9.23
C ALA A 19 -2.69 -7.02 -9.58
N ASP A 20 -3.69 -7.81 -9.17
CA ASP A 20 -5.11 -7.50 -9.39
C ASP A 20 -5.51 -6.20 -8.68
N LEU A 21 -5.02 -5.98 -7.44
CA LEU A 21 -5.22 -4.72 -6.72
C LEU A 21 -4.52 -3.51 -7.36
N GLU A 22 -3.27 -3.69 -7.81
CA GLU A 22 -2.55 -2.64 -8.54
C GLU A 22 -3.31 -2.25 -9.82
N ALA A 23 -3.86 -3.23 -10.56
CA ALA A 23 -4.64 -3.00 -11.77
C ALA A 23 -6.01 -2.34 -11.47
N ALA A 24 -6.70 -2.80 -10.44
CA ALA A 24 -8.00 -2.26 -10.07
C ALA A 24 -7.89 -0.81 -9.56
N LEU A 25 -6.86 -0.48 -8.77
CA LEU A 25 -6.59 0.90 -8.36
C LEU A 25 -6.23 1.79 -9.55
N ALA A 26 -5.46 1.29 -10.51
CA ALA A 26 -5.15 2.04 -11.74
C ALA A 26 -6.44 2.36 -12.52
N ALA A 27 -7.30 1.36 -12.73
CA ALA A 27 -8.58 1.53 -13.40
C ALA A 27 -9.50 2.55 -12.69
N TYR A 28 -9.53 2.54 -11.35
CA TYR A 28 -10.23 3.57 -10.58
C TYR A 28 -9.72 4.96 -10.88
N LEU A 29 -8.40 5.15 -10.77
CA LEU A 29 -7.76 6.46 -10.99
C LEU A 29 -8.01 6.95 -12.42
N ASP A 30 -8.02 6.07 -13.41
CA ASP A 30 -8.32 6.42 -14.80
C ASP A 30 -9.78 6.91 -14.95
N GLY A 31 -10.70 6.40 -14.14
CA GLY A 31 -12.10 6.86 -14.09
C GLY A 31 -12.33 8.18 -13.35
N VAL A 32 -11.35 8.67 -12.57
CA VAL A 32 -11.46 9.95 -11.85
C VAL A 32 -11.33 11.13 -12.83
N ASP A 33 -12.43 11.85 -13.02
CA ASP A 33 -12.54 13.03 -13.89
C ASP A 33 -12.00 14.30 -13.21
N ILE A 34 -10.80 14.70 -13.64
CA ILE A 34 -10.10 15.89 -13.15
C ILE A 34 -10.91 17.17 -13.46
N SER A 35 -11.57 17.25 -14.61
CA SER A 35 -12.31 18.44 -15.03
C SER A 35 -13.54 18.65 -14.14
N ARG A 36 -14.24 17.56 -13.83
CA ARG A 36 -15.37 17.59 -12.89
C ARG A 36 -14.92 18.00 -11.49
N MET A 37 -13.82 17.44 -10.99
CA MET A 37 -13.26 17.82 -9.69
C MET A 37 -12.82 19.29 -9.67
N ALA A 38 -12.20 19.78 -10.73
CA ALA A 38 -11.80 21.18 -10.86
C ALA A 38 -13.03 22.10 -10.82
N SER A 39 -14.10 21.76 -11.54
CA SER A 39 -15.37 22.50 -11.50
C SER A 39 -15.99 22.51 -10.10
N THR A 40 -15.83 21.44 -9.31
CA THR A 40 -16.28 21.42 -7.91
C THR A 40 -15.42 22.30 -7.02
N LEU A 41 -14.10 22.34 -7.24
CA LEU A 41 -13.19 23.20 -6.48
C LEU A 41 -13.39 24.70 -6.74
N ASP A 42 -14.05 25.07 -7.84
CA ASP A 42 -14.42 26.45 -8.21
C ASP A 42 -15.62 27.00 -7.41
N ASP A 43 -16.27 26.18 -6.58
CA ASP A 43 -17.31 26.66 -5.69
C ASP A 43 -16.72 27.56 -4.57
N ILE A 44 -17.54 28.49 -4.08
CA ILE A 44 -17.19 29.46 -3.04
C ILE A 44 -17.31 28.82 -1.64
N ASP A 45 -18.22 27.86 -1.44
CA ASP A 45 -18.43 27.24 -0.13
C ASP A 45 -17.58 25.98 0.07
N SER A 46 -16.56 26.10 0.90
CA SER A 46 -15.68 24.97 1.28
C SER A 46 -16.43 23.75 1.82
N ASN A 47 -17.58 23.91 2.49
CA ASN A 47 -18.37 22.78 2.98
C ASN A 47 -19.04 22.04 1.82
N HIS A 48 -19.61 22.79 0.88
CA HIS A 48 -20.18 22.23 -0.33
C HIS A 48 -19.12 21.51 -1.18
N ILE A 49 -17.92 22.09 -1.31
CA ILE A 49 -16.78 21.46 -1.98
C ILE A 49 -16.44 20.12 -1.33
N ARG A 50 -16.34 20.06 0.01
CA ARG A 50 -16.06 18.81 0.75
C ARG A 50 -17.09 17.73 0.44
N GLU A 51 -18.37 18.07 0.52
CA GLU A 51 -19.47 17.13 0.32
C GLU A 51 -19.52 16.61 -1.13
N GLN A 52 -19.36 17.51 -2.11
CA GLN A 52 -19.35 17.14 -3.53
C GLN A 52 -18.13 16.29 -3.89
N LEU A 53 -16.94 16.64 -3.41
CA LEU A 53 -15.73 15.84 -3.64
C LEU A 53 -15.80 14.51 -2.91
N ALA A 54 -16.32 14.46 -1.68
CA ALA A 54 -16.56 13.21 -0.97
C ALA A 54 -17.50 12.30 -1.78
N THR A 55 -18.62 12.85 -2.26
CA THR A 55 -19.57 12.10 -3.10
C THR A 55 -18.94 11.60 -4.40
N GLN A 56 -18.18 12.45 -5.10
CA GLN A 56 -17.48 12.07 -6.34
C GLN A 56 -16.41 11.01 -6.12
N LEU A 57 -15.77 11.02 -4.95
CA LEU A 57 -14.76 10.04 -4.55
C LEU A 57 -15.35 8.87 -3.76
N GLU A 58 -16.67 8.69 -3.84
CA GLU A 58 -17.38 7.56 -3.25
C GLU A 58 -17.14 7.43 -1.73
N LEU A 59 -17.17 8.56 -1.02
CA LEU A 59 -17.21 8.63 0.43
C LEU A 59 -18.63 8.96 0.89
N ASP A 60 -19.10 8.27 1.93
CA ASP A 60 -20.36 8.55 2.60
C ASP A 60 -20.26 9.79 3.52
N GLU A 61 -21.37 10.14 4.17
CA GLU A 61 -21.45 11.29 5.10
C GLU A 61 -20.50 11.15 6.31
N ALA A 62 -20.14 9.92 6.70
CA ALA A 62 -19.17 9.66 7.76
C ALA A 62 -17.71 9.71 7.24
N GLY A 63 -17.52 9.97 5.94
CA GLY A 63 -16.24 9.95 5.27
C GLY A 63 -15.65 8.54 5.17
N GLN A 64 -16.50 7.51 5.19
CA GLN A 64 -16.14 6.12 4.91
C GLN A 64 -16.39 5.82 3.43
N PRO A 65 -15.61 4.92 2.83
CA PRO A 65 -15.83 4.54 1.45
C PRO A 65 -17.18 3.83 1.30
N THR A 66 -17.97 4.22 0.30
CA THR A 66 -19.26 3.60 0.02
C THR A 66 -19.07 2.16 -0.45
N PRO A 67 -20.08 1.29 -0.28
CA PRO A 67 -20.03 -0.09 -0.77
C PRO A 67 -19.83 -0.22 -2.29
N THR A 68 -20.06 0.87 -3.04
CA THR A 68 -19.94 0.95 -4.51
C THR A 68 -18.51 1.09 -5.03
N LEU A 69 -17.52 1.27 -4.15
CA LEU A 69 -16.10 1.22 -4.50
C LEU A 69 -15.73 -0.21 -4.94
N ASP A 70 -16.24 -0.58 -6.12
CA ASP A 70 -16.37 -1.93 -6.67
C ASP A 70 -14.97 -2.53 -7.00
N ILE A 71 -13.99 -1.65 -7.17
CA ILE A 71 -12.56 -1.98 -7.25
C ILE A 71 -12.10 -2.87 -6.09
N LEU A 72 -12.70 -2.71 -4.91
CA LEU A 72 -12.35 -3.47 -3.72
C LEU A 72 -13.30 -4.63 -3.45
N SER A 73 -14.50 -4.63 -4.05
CA SER A 73 -15.39 -5.80 -4.07
C SER A 73 -14.77 -6.95 -4.86
N VAL A 74 -14.15 -6.67 -6.02
CA VAL A 74 -13.38 -7.63 -6.83
C VAL A 74 -12.20 -8.19 -6.05
N SER A 75 -11.54 -7.34 -5.26
CA SER A 75 -10.40 -7.73 -4.43
C SER A 75 -10.83 -8.59 -3.23
N LEU A 76 -11.97 -8.27 -2.62
CA LEU A 76 -12.61 -9.09 -1.59
C LEU A 76 -13.02 -10.45 -2.15
N ILE A 77 -13.60 -10.49 -3.35
CA ILE A 77 -13.92 -11.72 -4.06
C ILE A 77 -12.64 -12.52 -4.34
N ALA A 78 -11.55 -11.89 -4.76
CA ALA A 78 -10.27 -12.57 -5.00
C ALA A 78 -9.66 -13.12 -3.70
N ILE A 79 -9.71 -12.37 -2.60
CA ILE A 79 -9.23 -12.79 -1.27
C ILE A 79 -10.11 -13.92 -0.69
N ALA A 80 -11.42 -13.81 -0.82
CA ALA A 80 -12.37 -14.84 -0.43
C ALA A 80 -12.23 -16.09 -1.32
N SER A 81 -11.96 -15.93 -2.61
CA SER A 81 -11.69 -17.02 -3.56
C SER A 81 -10.35 -17.68 -3.28
N PHE A 82 -9.33 -16.93 -2.86
CA PHE A 82 -8.04 -17.47 -2.41
C PHE A 82 -8.24 -18.34 -1.16
N SER A 83 -8.96 -17.81 -0.18
CA SER A 83 -9.29 -18.51 1.06
C SER A 83 -10.13 -19.76 0.77
N GLY A 84 -11.14 -19.62 -0.09
CA GLY A 84 -11.99 -20.70 -0.58
C GLY A 84 -11.21 -21.74 -1.38
N ALA A 85 -10.24 -21.34 -2.20
CA ALA A 85 -9.38 -22.23 -2.97
C ALA A 85 -8.42 -23.00 -2.06
N MET A 86 -7.79 -22.35 -1.07
CA MET A 86 -6.93 -23.03 -0.10
C MET A 86 -7.70 -24.05 0.72
N VAL A 87 -8.93 -23.70 1.11
CA VAL A 87 -9.83 -24.58 1.85
C VAL A 87 -10.39 -25.71 0.97
N ALA A 88 -10.82 -25.40 -0.25
CA ALA A 88 -11.30 -26.38 -1.23
C ALA A 88 -10.18 -27.33 -1.67
N LEU A 89 -8.95 -26.84 -1.80
CA LEU A 89 -7.78 -27.66 -2.09
C LEU A 89 -7.46 -28.60 -0.92
N ALA A 90 -7.54 -28.12 0.33
CA ALA A 90 -7.40 -28.97 1.50
C ALA A 90 -8.47 -30.07 1.55
N ALA A 91 -9.71 -29.77 1.15
CA ALA A 91 -10.82 -30.73 1.19
C ALA A 91 -10.94 -31.63 -0.04
N ALA A 92 -10.48 -31.19 -1.22
CA ALA A 92 -10.39 -32.01 -2.44
C ALA A 92 -9.46 -33.22 -2.23
N GLN A 93 -8.48 -33.11 -1.31
CA GLN A 93 -7.66 -34.25 -0.89
C GLN A 93 -8.39 -35.25 -0.01
N GLY A 94 -9.40 -34.81 0.73
CA GLY A 94 -10.25 -35.67 1.56
C GLY A 94 -11.47 -36.23 0.84
N ARG A 95 -11.73 -35.88 -0.43
CA ARG A 95 -13.00 -36.13 -1.12
C ARG A 95 -14.23 -35.62 -0.34
N HIS A 96 -14.09 -34.53 0.41
CA HIS A 96 -15.16 -33.97 1.23
C HIS A 96 -15.56 -32.57 0.76
N ILE A 97 -16.85 -32.25 0.89
CA ILE A 97 -17.39 -30.91 0.69
C ILE A 97 -17.00 -30.08 1.91
N VAL A 98 -16.27 -28.99 1.72
CA VAL A 98 -16.00 -28.03 2.80
C VAL A 98 -17.32 -27.41 3.20
N ASN A 99 -17.66 -27.45 4.49
CA ASN A 99 -18.69 -26.58 5.01
C ASN A 99 -18.18 -25.12 5.01
N PRO A 100 -18.74 -24.22 4.16
CA PRO A 100 -18.34 -22.81 4.15
C PRO A 100 -18.59 -22.11 5.50
N ASN A 101 -19.40 -22.72 6.37
CA ASN A 101 -19.69 -22.24 7.72
C ASN A 101 -18.83 -22.91 8.80
N SER A 102 -17.79 -23.66 8.43
CA SER A 102 -16.84 -24.18 9.41
C SER A 102 -16.13 -23.01 10.13
N ARG A 103 -15.86 -23.18 11.43
CA ARG A 103 -15.25 -22.13 12.27
C ARG A 103 -13.96 -21.58 11.67
N GLN A 104 -13.18 -22.43 11.00
CA GLN A 104 -11.92 -22.07 10.36
C GLN A 104 -12.14 -21.18 9.13
N VAL A 105 -13.12 -21.52 8.26
CA VAL A 105 -13.45 -20.71 7.08
C VAL A 105 -13.99 -19.34 7.50
N VAL A 106 -14.87 -19.33 8.51
CA VAL A 106 -15.41 -18.09 9.07
C VAL A 106 -14.28 -17.21 9.62
N ALA A 107 -13.34 -17.77 10.39
CA ALA A 107 -12.22 -17.01 10.93
C ALA A 107 -11.30 -16.40 9.84
N VAL A 108 -11.04 -17.13 8.76
CA VAL A 108 -10.25 -16.62 7.62
C VAL A 108 -11.01 -15.50 6.91
N ARG A 109 -12.31 -15.67 6.68
CA ARG A 109 -13.16 -14.64 6.08
C ARG A 109 -13.21 -13.38 6.94
N ASP A 110 -13.40 -13.53 8.24
CA ASP A 110 -13.48 -12.40 9.17
C ASP A 110 -12.14 -11.65 9.22
N ALA A 111 -11.00 -12.36 9.23
CA ALA A 111 -9.67 -11.73 9.15
C ALA A 111 -9.44 -10.97 7.83
N ALA A 112 -9.91 -11.51 6.71
CA ALA A 112 -9.88 -10.82 5.42
C ALA A 112 -10.74 -9.55 5.43
N THR A 113 -11.96 -9.64 5.97
CA THR A 113 -12.87 -8.50 6.12
C THR A 113 -12.25 -7.41 7.00
N ASP A 114 -11.72 -7.76 8.17
CA ASP A 114 -11.08 -6.81 9.10
C ASP A 114 -9.86 -6.12 8.49
N PHE A 115 -9.08 -6.85 7.70
CA PHE A 115 -7.97 -6.27 6.95
C PHE A 115 -8.49 -5.23 5.94
N MET A 116 -9.49 -5.58 5.14
CA MET A 116 -10.05 -4.70 4.12
C MET A 116 -10.69 -3.46 4.73
N LEU A 117 -11.44 -3.60 5.82
CA LEU A 117 -12.05 -2.47 6.53
C LEU A 117 -11.00 -1.48 7.04
N ARG A 118 -9.90 -1.96 7.62
CA ARG A 118 -8.80 -1.08 8.06
C ARG A 118 -8.11 -0.40 6.88
N TYR A 119 -7.81 -1.15 5.82
CA TYR A 119 -7.20 -0.60 4.62
C TYR A 119 -8.07 0.51 3.97
N LEU A 120 -9.38 0.28 3.94
CA LEU A 120 -10.39 1.22 3.46
C LEU A 120 -10.46 2.48 4.33
N ALA A 121 -10.55 2.32 5.64
CA ALA A 121 -10.58 3.44 6.59
C ALA A 121 -9.34 4.34 6.44
N ASP A 122 -8.15 3.73 6.37
CA ASP A 122 -6.88 4.46 6.17
C ASP A 122 -6.83 5.16 4.80
N THR A 123 -7.45 4.58 3.77
CA THR A 123 -7.54 5.18 2.43
C THR A 123 -8.48 6.38 2.44
N ALA A 124 -9.67 6.23 3.04
CA ALA A 124 -10.65 7.30 3.15
C ALA A 124 -10.15 8.46 4.02
N GLN A 125 -9.38 8.19 5.08
CA GLN A 125 -8.69 9.24 5.83
C GLN A 125 -7.65 9.97 4.96
N GLY A 126 -6.91 9.24 4.12
CA GLY A 126 -5.99 9.83 3.14
C GLY A 126 -6.69 10.73 2.12
N ILE A 127 -7.84 10.28 1.59
CA ILE A 127 -8.66 11.07 0.66
C ILE A 127 -9.19 12.34 1.34
N ARG A 128 -9.75 12.23 2.56
CA ARG A 128 -10.23 13.41 3.30
C ARG A 128 -9.14 14.44 3.54
N ALA A 129 -7.95 13.99 3.97
CA ALA A 129 -6.81 14.88 4.13
C ALA A 129 -6.44 15.56 2.80
N ALA A 130 -6.46 14.81 1.69
CA ALA A 130 -6.19 15.36 0.36
C ALA A 130 -7.26 16.35 -0.12
N ILE A 131 -8.54 16.13 0.21
CA ILE A 131 -9.63 17.08 -0.07
C ILE A 131 -9.36 18.39 0.66
N GLU A 132 -9.08 18.35 1.97
CA GLU A 132 -8.76 19.56 2.74
C GLU A 132 -7.57 20.31 2.15
N THR A 133 -6.49 19.61 1.87
CA THR A 133 -5.32 20.19 1.18
C THR A 133 -5.76 20.84 -0.14
N ALA A 134 -6.45 20.11 -1.01
CA ALA A 134 -6.86 20.61 -2.31
C ALA A 134 -7.77 21.85 -2.22
N ILE A 135 -8.56 22.04 -1.15
CA ILE A 135 -9.39 23.23 -0.95
C ILE A 135 -8.53 24.49 -0.70
N PHE A 136 -7.41 24.35 0.03
CA PHE A 136 -6.62 25.50 0.47
C PHE A 136 -5.30 25.69 -0.28
N THR A 137 -4.85 24.70 -1.05
CA THR A 137 -3.63 24.81 -1.87
C THR A 137 -3.79 25.87 -2.96
N PRO A 138 -2.85 26.82 -3.09
CA PRO A 138 -2.88 27.80 -4.16
C PRO A 138 -2.58 27.14 -5.52
N GLY A 139 -3.25 27.60 -6.58
CA GLY A 139 -3.06 27.11 -7.94
C GLY A 139 -4.35 27.14 -8.75
N SER A 140 -4.28 26.71 -10.01
CA SER A 140 -5.48 26.46 -10.80
C SER A 140 -6.30 25.31 -10.19
N PHE A 141 -7.61 25.31 -10.44
CA PHE A 141 -8.48 24.24 -9.97
C PHE A 141 -8.10 22.89 -10.59
N GLU A 142 -7.59 22.88 -11.82
CA GLU A 142 -7.09 21.68 -12.49
C GLU A 142 -5.83 21.13 -11.81
N ALA A 143 -4.88 21.97 -11.40
CA ALA A 143 -3.69 21.53 -10.67
C ALA A 143 -4.06 20.95 -9.30
N ARG A 144 -5.00 21.60 -8.59
CA ARG A 144 -5.54 21.14 -7.31
C ARG A 144 -6.31 19.82 -7.45
N ALA A 145 -7.10 19.66 -8.50
CA ALA A 145 -7.78 18.42 -8.84
C ALA A 145 -6.77 17.31 -9.17
N ALA A 146 -5.71 17.60 -9.94
CA ALA A 146 -4.64 16.63 -10.22
C ALA A 146 -3.91 16.22 -8.92
N LEU A 147 -3.62 17.16 -8.02
CA LEU A 147 -3.06 16.89 -6.69
C LEU A 147 -3.95 15.93 -5.89
N LEU A 148 -5.26 16.19 -5.85
CA LEU A 148 -6.24 15.34 -5.17
C LEU A 148 -6.26 13.93 -5.78
N LYS A 149 -6.36 13.81 -7.11
CA LYS A 149 -6.33 12.52 -7.81
C LYS A 149 -5.05 11.73 -7.49
N HIS A 150 -3.90 12.38 -7.49
CA HIS A 150 -2.63 11.71 -7.21
C HIS A 150 -2.47 11.30 -5.73
N SER A 151 -3.24 11.91 -4.83
CA SER A 151 -3.24 11.56 -3.40
C SER A 151 -4.12 10.35 -3.08
N ILE A 152 -5.05 9.98 -3.96
CA ILE A 152 -5.86 8.77 -3.84
C ILE A 152 -4.95 7.53 -3.78
N GLY A 153 -5.21 6.66 -2.82
CA GLY A 153 -4.41 5.45 -2.58
C GLY A 153 -3.06 5.70 -1.89
N LEU A 154 -2.75 6.93 -1.47
CA LEU A 154 -1.61 7.24 -0.60
C LEU A 154 -2.04 7.21 0.87
N SER A 155 -1.12 6.87 1.78
CA SER A 155 -1.35 7.09 3.22
C SER A 155 -1.31 8.58 3.54
N VAL A 156 -1.90 8.98 4.68
CA VAL A 156 -1.89 10.39 5.13
C VAL A 156 -0.47 10.98 5.11
N ARG A 157 0.54 10.23 5.58
CA ARG A 157 1.95 10.67 5.54
C ARG A 157 2.52 10.75 4.12
N GLN A 158 2.15 9.81 3.25
CA GLN A 158 2.59 9.81 1.86
C GLN A 158 1.96 10.96 1.08
N ALA A 159 0.68 11.25 1.29
CA ALA A 159 -0.04 12.38 0.71
C ALA A 159 0.59 13.71 1.16
N ALA A 160 0.85 13.88 2.46
CA ALA A 160 1.54 15.06 2.98
C ALA A 160 2.95 15.24 2.38
N SER A 161 3.71 14.14 2.22
CA SER A 161 5.02 14.19 1.56
C SER A 161 4.89 14.58 0.08
N TYR A 162 3.86 14.11 -0.59
CA TYR A 162 3.56 14.39 -1.99
C TYR A 162 3.16 15.86 -2.19
N GLU A 163 2.34 16.41 -1.31
CA GLU A 163 1.97 17.83 -1.25
C GLU A 163 3.21 18.74 -1.14
N VAL A 164 4.11 18.46 -0.19
CA VAL A 164 5.36 19.22 -0.02
C VAL A 164 6.21 19.19 -1.30
N MET A 165 6.23 18.05 -2.00
CA MET A 165 6.92 17.95 -3.30
C MET A 165 6.23 18.74 -4.39
N HIS A 166 4.90 18.71 -4.43
CA HIS A 166 4.09 19.47 -5.37
C HIS A 166 4.34 20.96 -5.20
N ASP A 167 4.21 21.48 -3.99
CA ASP A 167 4.40 22.90 -3.69
C ASP A 167 5.80 23.38 -4.04
N ALA A 168 6.83 22.59 -3.70
CA ALA A 168 8.20 22.90 -4.06
C ALA A 168 8.40 22.99 -5.58
N LEU A 169 7.82 22.06 -6.36
CA LEU A 169 7.91 22.09 -7.81
C LEU A 169 7.10 23.22 -8.43
N MET A 170 5.88 23.49 -7.94
CA MET A 170 5.06 24.59 -8.43
C MET A 170 5.71 25.94 -8.15
N GLN A 171 6.28 26.12 -6.95
CA GLN A 171 7.06 27.31 -6.62
C GLN A 171 8.24 27.51 -7.58
N PHE A 172 8.94 26.42 -7.94
CA PHE A 172 10.02 26.46 -8.91
C PHE A 172 9.54 26.77 -10.33
N VAL A 173 8.52 26.07 -10.82
CA VAL A 173 8.01 26.20 -12.20
C VAL A 173 7.35 27.57 -12.44
N ASN A 174 6.70 28.14 -11.44
CA ASN A 174 6.06 29.45 -11.54
C ASN A 174 7.06 30.61 -11.43
N ALA A 175 8.31 30.35 -11.06
CA ALA A 175 9.34 31.38 -11.02
C ALA A 175 9.71 31.84 -12.44
N PRO A 176 9.80 33.16 -12.70
CA PRO A 176 10.11 33.70 -14.02
C PRO A 176 11.42 33.16 -14.60
N LEU A 177 11.45 32.94 -15.92
CA LEU A 177 12.67 32.58 -16.64
C LEU A 177 13.45 33.84 -17.01
N ARG A 178 14.76 33.83 -16.81
CA ARG A 178 15.69 34.86 -17.26
C ARG A 178 16.81 34.21 -18.06
N ARG A 179 17.06 34.73 -19.26
CA ARG A 179 18.26 34.38 -20.02
C ARG A 179 19.45 35.13 -19.43
N GLY A 180 20.43 34.40 -18.93
CA GLY A 180 21.71 34.97 -18.52
C GLY A 180 22.46 35.55 -19.73
N PRO A 181 23.40 36.48 -19.49
CA PRO A 181 24.26 36.97 -20.57
C PRO A 181 25.09 35.82 -21.16
N ALA A 182 25.36 35.88 -22.47
CA ALA A 182 26.34 35.00 -23.09
C ALA A 182 27.70 35.22 -22.43
N ARG A 183 28.45 34.15 -22.19
CA ARG A 183 29.79 34.21 -21.58
C ARG A 183 30.83 33.76 -22.59
N ILE A 184 32.01 34.34 -22.54
CA ILE A 184 33.17 33.82 -23.28
C ILE A 184 33.94 32.96 -22.28
N ASP A 185 34.20 31.70 -22.62
CA ASP A 185 34.99 30.82 -21.76
C ASP A 185 36.50 31.14 -21.84
N ALA A 186 37.30 30.44 -21.04
CA ALA A 186 38.74 30.66 -20.98
C ALA A 186 39.46 30.42 -22.33
N ASN A 187 38.82 29.74 -23.28
CA ASN A 187 39.36 29.43 -24.60
C ASN A 187 38.88 30.43 -25.67
N GLY A 188 38.16 31.49 -25.29
CA GLY A 188 37.61 32.45 -26.24
C GLY A 188 36.32 31.99 -26.93
N VAL A 189 35.75 30.84 -26.54
CA VAL A 189 34.52 30.32 -27.16
C VAL A 189 33.30 30.97 -26.51
N ARG A 190 32.39 31.50 -27.34
CA ARG A 190 31.14 32.10 -26.89
C ARG A 190 30.15 31.02 -26.45
N GLN A 191 29.93 30.90 -25.15
CA GLN A 191 28.91 30.08 -24.54
C GLN A 191 27.55 30.78 -24.61
N PRO A 192 26.49 30.12 -25.10
CA PRO A 192 25.16 30.70 -25.14
C PRO A 192 24.69 31.04 -23.72
N GLY A 193 23.95 32.15 -23.60
CA GLY A 193 23.37 32.55 -22.32
C GLY A 193 22.45 31.46 -21.76
N THR A 194 22.76 30.99 -20.55
CA THR A 194 21.99 29.94 -19.86
C THR A 194 20.65 30.50 -19.42
N VAL A 195 19.57 29.77 -19.69
CA VAL A 195 18.25 30.09 -19.13
C VAL A 195 18.24 29.64 -17.67
N VAL A 196 17.91 30.54 -16.76
CA VAL A 196 17.80 30.26 -15.33
C VAL A 196 16.44 30.73 -14.81
N ARG A 197 15.92 30.06 -13.78
CA ARG A 197 14.74 30.54 -13.06
C ARG A 197 15.15 31.54 -11.98
N LEU A 198 14.36 32.60 -11.82
CA LEU A 198 14.58 33.64 -10.80
C LEU A 198 14.08 33.18 -9.42
N ILE A 199 14.61 32.05 -8.96
CA ILE A 199 14.30 31.47 -7.65
C ILE A 199 15.53 30.79 -7.06
N ASN A 200 15.68 30.89 -5.75
CA ASN A 200 16.72 30.15 -5.03
C ASN A 200 16.27 28.70 -4.80
N ALA A 201 16.51 27.82 -5.78
CA ALA A 201 16.16 26.40 -5.70
C ALA A 201 16.74 25.72 -4.45
N ARG A 202 17.91 26.15 -3.95
CA ARG A 202 18.47 25.60 -2.70
C ARG A 202 17.64 25.97 -1.47
N ALA A 203 17.08 27.18 -1.43
CA ALA A 203 16.18 27.60 -0.35
C ALA A 203 14.87 26.80 -0.39
N VAL A 204 14.31 26.57 -1.58
CA VAL A 204 13.12 25.71 -1.78
C VAL A 204 13.42 24.27 -1.33
N LEU A 205 14.56 23.70 -1.70
CA LEU A 205 14.97 22.38 -1.23
C LEU A 205 15.25 22.35 0.29
N ALA A 206 15.69 23.47 0.88
CA ALA A 206 15.93 23.56 2.31
C ALA A 206 14.63 23.57 3.12
N SER A 207 13.57 24.23 2.64
CA SER A 207 12.28 24.27 3.32
C SER A 207 11.59 22.90 3.41
N THR A 208 11.87 21.99 2.48
CA THR A 208 11.33 20.61 2.51
C THR A 208 12.05 19.67 3.50
N ARG A 209 13.11 20.13 4.18
CA ARG A 209 13.91 19.27 5.08
C ARG A 209 13.06 18.79 6.26
N GLY A 210 13.09 17.47 6.50
CA GLY A 210 12.35 16.84 7.60
C GLY A 210 10.90 16.49 7.26
N GLN A 211 10.37 17.04 6.16
CA GLN A 211 9.02 16.74 5.66
C GLN A 211 9.03 15.64 4.59
N ILE A 212 10.11 15.54 3.82
CA ILE A 212 10.30 14.50 2.80
C ILE A 212 11.58 13.69 3.04
N SER A 213 11.60 12.47 2.51
CA SER A 213 12.76 11.58 2.54
C SER A 213 13.92 12.10 1.69
N GLY A 214 15.13 11.61 1.95
CA GLY A 214 16.31 11.94 1.15
C GLY A 214 16.19 11.54 -0.33
N ALA A 215 15.45 10.48 -0.65
CA ALA A 215 15.22 10.06 -2.03
C ALA A 215 14.28 11.04 -2.78
N GLN A 216 13.20 11.46 -2.12
CA GLN A 216 12.28 12.48 -2.64
C GLN A 216 12.98 13.82 -2.85
N ARG A 217 13.85 14.23 -1.92
CA ARG A 217 14.66 15.45 -2.07
C ARG A 217 15.62 15.38 -3.25
N ARG A 218 16.27 14.24 -3.47
CA ARG A 218 17.13 14.05 -4.67
C ARG A 218 16.32 14.10 -5.97
N LEU A 219 15.08 13.58 -5.96
CA LEU A 219 14.17 13.71 -7.10
C LEU A 219 13.83 15.18 -7.37
N LEU A 220 13.50 15.97 -6.33
CA LEU A 220 13.26 17.42 -6.47
C LEU A 220 14.50 18.15 -6.97
N GLU A 221 15.68 17.87 -6.42
CA GLU A 221 16.94 18.48 -6.83
C GLU A 221 17.24 18.21 -8.31
N LYS A 222 17.03 16.95 -8.76
CA LYS A 222 17.16 16.58 -10.16
C LYS A 222 16.15 17.31 -11.04
N ALA A 223 14.89 17.40 -10.63
CA ALA A 223 13.86 18.11 -11.38
C ALA A 223 14.18 19.62 -11.51
N MET A 224 14.56 20.26 -10.40
CA MET A 224 14.90 21.68 -10.34
C MET A 224 16.23 22.02 -11.02
N SER A 225 17.06 21.03 -11.35
CA SER A 225 18.25 21.25 -12.18
C SER A 225 17.91 21.59 -13.63
N ASN A 226 16.68 21.29 -14.09
CA ASN A 226 16.20 21.65 -15.41
C ASN A 226 15.44 23.00 -15.37
N PRO A 227 16.05 24.11 -15.84
CA PRO A 227 15.37 25.41 -15.85
C PRO A 227 14.18 25.45 -16.80
N GLN A 228 14.09 24.55 -17.78
CA GLN A 228 13.00 24.47 -18.75
C GLN A 228 11.84 23.58 -18.29
N LEU A 229 11.87 23.07 -17.05
CA LEU A 229 10.79 22.23 -16.51
C LEU A 229 9.45 22.99 -16.57
N THR A 230 8.49 22.49 -17.34
CA THR A 230 7.13 23.04 -17.43
C THR A 230 6.26 22.51 -16.30
N GLU A 231 5.08 23.11 -16.11
CA GLU A 231 4.09 22.64 -15.13
C GLU A 231 3.65 21.21 -15.44
N ALA A 232 3.30 20.93 -16.70
CA ALA A 232 2.98 19.59 -17.16
C ALA A 232 4.13 18.58 -16.88
N GLY A 233 5.38 18.96 -17.11
CA GLY A 233 6.53 18.10 -16.82
C GLY A 233 6.74 17.85 -15.32
N ALA A 234 6.46 18.85 -14.47
CA ALA A 234 6.48 18.68 -13.02
C ALA A 234 5.36 17.74 -12.55
N ILE A 235 4.15 17.89 -13.10
CA ILE A 235 3.01 17.00 -12.83
C ILE A 235 3.33 15.56 -13.25
N GLU A 236 3.97 15.33 -14.40
CA GLU A 236 4.38 13.98 -14.84
C GLU A 236 5.41 13.35 -13.89
N ILE A 237 6.37 14.13 -13.40
CA ILE A 237 7.34 13.66 -12.39
C ILE A 237 6.62 13.26 -11.10
N LEU A 238 5.68 14.08 -10.65
CA LEU A 238 4.88 13.84 -9.46
C LEU A 238 3.98 12.61 -9.61
N ASP A 239 3.30 12.45 -10.74
CA ASP A 239 2.45 11.28 -11.00
C ASP A 239 3.24 9.97 -10.98
N ARG A 240 4.40 9.92 -11.65
CA ARG A 240 5.29 8.74 -11.57
C ARG A 240 5.69 8.41 -10.14
N HIS A 241 5.95 9.42 -9.33
CA HIS A 241 6.30 9.26 -7.92
C HIS A 241 5.10 8.81 -7.07
N ALA A 242 3.93 9.42 -7.25
CA ALA A 242 2.70 8.99 -6.59
C ALA A 242 2.36 7.53 -6.95
N SER A 243 2.49 7.14 -8.21
CA SER A 243 2.35 5.76 -8.68
C SER A 243 3.35 4.81 -8.04
N ALA A 244 4.58 5.25 -7.78
CA ALA A 244 5.56 4.46 -7.02
C ALA A 244 5.16 4.31 -5.54
N LEU A 245 4.67 5.38 -4.90
CA LEU A 245 4.20 5.35 -3.52
C LEU A 245 2.95 4.49 -3.32
N ARG A 246 2.00 4.53 -4.25
CA ARG A 246 0.80 3.66 -4.27
C ARG A 246 1.20 2.19 -4.34
N ARG A 247 2.04 1.81 -5.31
CA ARG A 247 2.55 0.43 -5.42
C ARG A 247 3.30 0.00 -4.16
N PHE A 248 4.11 0.88 -3.59
CA PHE A 248 4.78 0.61 -2.32
C PHE A 248 3.77 0.38 -1.19
N ARG A 249 2.74 1.22 -1.06
CA ARG A 249 1.69 1.08 -0.04
C ARG A 249 0.93 -0.23 -0.23
N ILE A 250 0.47 -0.54 -1.44
CA ILE A 250 -0.21 -1.81 -1.75
C ILE A 250 0.68 -2.96 -1.30
N ARG A 251 1.95 -3.00 -1.73
CA ARG A 251 2.86 -4.08 -1.33
C ARG A 251 3.14 -4.14 0.17
N ALA A 252 3.21 -3.01 0.85
CA ALA A 252 3.45 -2.97 2.30
C ALA A 252 2.22 -3.43 3.08
N ALA A 253 1.04 -2.86 2.79
CA ALA A 253 -0.22 -3.21 3.45
C ALA A 253 -0.63 -4.65 3.13
N MET A 254 -0.57 -5.05 1.85
CA MET A 254 -0.86 -6.41 1.42
C MET A 254 0.21 -7.39 1.87
N GLY A 255 1.48 -6.98 1.94
CA GLY A 255 2.56 -7.83 2.42
C GLY A 255 2.30 -8.34 3.83
N GLU A 256 1.80 -7.47 4.72
CA GLU A 256 1.42 -7.85 6.06
C GLU A 256 0.06 -8.57 6.12
N GLY A 257 -0.98 -7.98 5.52
CA GLY A 257 -2.34 -8.51 5.58
C GLY A 257 -2.48 -9.86 4.88
N ILE A 258 -1.91 -10.01 3.68
CA ILE A 258 -1.90 -11.30 2.97
C ILE A 258 -1.05 -12.30 3.73
N HIS A 259 0.08 -11.89 4.31
CA HIS A 259 0.89 -12.84 5.10
C HIS A 259 0.11 -13.38 6.30
N ALA A 260 -0.54 -12.50 7.07
CA ALA A 260 -1.41 -12.92 8.16
C ALA A 260 -2.56 -13.83 7.71
N LEU A 261 -3.20 -13.46 6.59
CA LEU A 261 -4.27 -14.27 6.00
C LEU A 261 -3.76 -15.64 5.55
N ALA A 262 -2.61 -15.68 4.88
CA ALA A 262 -1.97 -16.89 4.39
C ALA A 262 -1.61 -17.84 5.53
N GLU A 263 -1.05 -17.33 6.62
CA GLU A 263 -0.75 -18.14 7.81
C GLU A 263 -2.03 -18.65 8.50
N THR A 264 -3.08 -17.82 8.53
CA THR A 264 -4.41 -18.23 9.04
C THR A 264 -5.02 -19.33 8.14
N ALA A 265 -4.94 -19.18 6.83
CA ALA A 265 -5.45 -20.12 5.85
C ALA A 265 -4.66 -21.45 5.87
N LYS A 266 -3.33 -21.40 6.03
CA LYS A 266 -2.50 -22.59 6.26
C LYS A 266 -2.96 -23.35 7.49
N LEU A 267 -3.16 -22.64 8.60
CA LEU A 267 -3.64 -23.24 9.84
C LEU A 267 -5.01 -23.91 9.65
N ALA A 268 -5.96 -23.20 9.03
CA ALA A 268 -7.27 -23.74 8.69
C ALA A 268 -7.16 -25.01 7.85
N GLY A 269 -6.34 -24.98 6.80
CA GLY A 269 -6.09 -26.13 5.92
C GLY A 269 -5.51 -27.33 6.68
N TRP A 270 -4.52 -27.12 7.56
CA TRP A 270 -3.95 -28.19 8.38
C TRP A 270 -4.97 -28.77 9.37
N MET A 271 -5.82 -27.94 9.97
CA MET A 271 -6.88 -28.39 10.87
C MET A 271 -7.89 -29.26 10.12
N ILE A 272 -8.37 -28.81 8.96
CA ILE A 272 -9.29 -29.58 8.11
C ILE A 272 -8.65 -30.91 7.72
N ALA A 273 -7.39 -30.89 7.26
CA ALA A 273 -6.69 -32.09 6.84
C ALA A 273 -6.42 -33.06 8.00
N ARG A 274 -6.23 -32.59 9.25
CA ARG A 274 -6.22 -33.44 10.44
C ARG A 274 -7.60 -34.04 10.71
N ASP A 275 -8.65 -33.23 10.67
CA ASP A 275 -10.00 -33.66 11.03
C ASP A 275 -10.56 -34.71 10.04
N VAL A 276 -10.08 -34.72 8.79
CA VAL A 276 -10.40 -35.78 7.80
C VAL A 276 -9.39 -36.93 7.77
N GLY A 277 -8.42 -36.97 8.70
CA GLY A 277 -7.42 -38.04 8.80
C GLY A 277 -6.32 -38.03 7.73
N ALA A 278 -6.21 -36.95 6.94
CA ALA A 278 -5.15 -36.79 5.92
C ALA A 278 -3.80 -36.34 6.52
N LEU A 279 -3.80 -35.77 7.73
CA LEU A 279 -2.60 -35.48 8.51
C LEU A 279 -2.35 -36.57 9.56
N PRO A 280 -1.10 -37.05 9.71
CA PRO A 280 -0.70 -37.85 10.87
C PRO A 280 -0.94 -37.13 12.20
N THR A 281 -1.29 -37.88 13.25
CA THR A 281 -1.63 -37.34 14.57
C THR A 281 -0.44 -36.76 15.34
N ASP A 282 0.78 -37.13 14.94
CA ASP A 282 2.04 -36.67 15.51
C ASP A 282 2.57 -35.37 14.86
N GLN A 283 1.82 -34.77 13.93
CA GLN A 283 2.20 -33.52 13.29
C GLN A 283 2.12 -32.34 14.27
N ARG A 284 3.17 -31.51 14.24
CA ARG A 284 3.30 -30.31 15.06
C ARG A 284 3.65 -29.10 14.21
N ARG A 285 3.26 -27.93 14.69
CA ARG A 285 3.59 -26.65 14.08
C ARG A 285 4.86 -26.10 14.72
N TYR A 286 5.78 -25.67 13.88
CA TYR A 286 7.03 -25.05 14.28
C TYR A 286 7.05 -23.62 13.78
N TRP A 287 7.49 -22.71 14.64
CA TRP A 287 7.71 -21.33 14.25
C TRP A 287 9.05 -21.22 13.53
N GLN A 288 9.04 -20.66 12.34
CA GLN A 288 10.25 -20.41 11.58
C GLN A 288 10.41 -18.92 11.33
N THR A 289 11.58 -18.40 11.66
CA THR A 289 11.96 -17.02 11.35
C THR A 289 12.49 -16.92 9.92
N ALA A 290 12.60 -15.70 9.38
CA ALA A 290 13.22 -15.48 8.07
C ALA A 290 14.72 -15.84 8.04
N GLY A 291 15.36 -15.98 9.22
CA GLY A 291 16.76 -16.37 9.33
C GLY A 291 17.78 -15.30 8.94
N ASP A 292 17.35 -14.05 8.73
CA ASP A 292 18.22 -12.93 8.34
C ASP A 292 18.39 -11.88 9.45
N GLU A 293 19.25 -10.89 9.21
CA GLU A 293 19.58 -9.81 10.14
C GLU A 293 18.40 -8.90 10.48
N ARG A 294 17.31 -8.98 9.72
CA ARG A 294 16.10 -8.17 9.92
C ARG A 294 15.09 -8.88 10.81
N VAL A 295 15.38 -10.10 11.27
CA VAL A 295 14.59 -10.78 12.30
C VAL A 295 14.77 -10.04 13.63
N ARG A 296 13.68 -9.49 14.16
CA ARG A 296 13.68 -8.78 15.45
C ARG A 296 14.00 -9.74 16.59
N HIS A 297 14.59 -9.20 17.66
CA HIS A 297 14.99 -9.99 18.82
C HIS A 297 13.83 -10.78 19.44
N SER A 298 12.64 -10.17 19.57
CA SER A 298 11.41 -10.83 20.04
C SER A 298 11.02 -12.03 19.18
N HIS A 299 11.24 -11.99 17.87
CA HIS A 299 10.88 -13.06 16.95
C HIS A 299 11.90 -14.21 16.99
N ALA A 300 13.17 -13.89 17.18
CA ALA A 300 14.25 -14.87 17.23
C ALA A 300 14.11 -15.82 18.44
N GLN A 301 13.44 -15.39 19.50
CA GLN A 301 13.20 -16.20 20.70
C GLN A 301 12.09 -17.25 20.52
N VAL A 302 11.10 -16.99 19.64
CA VAL A 302 9.89 -17.82 19.52
C VAL A 302 10.20 -19.29 19.20
N PRO A 303 11.13 -19.63 18.26
CA PRO A 303 11.51 -21.03 18.04
C PRO A 303 12.02 -21.73 19.30
N GLY A 304 12.84 -21.04 20.12
CA GLY A 304 13.38 -21.58 21.36
C GLY A 304 12.31 -21.81 22.43
N MET A 305 11.34 -20.89 22.55
CA MET A 305 10.19 -21.03 23.46
C MET A 305 9.26 -22.19 23.08
N ASN A 306 9.33 -22.66 21.83
CA ASN A 306 8.48 -23.72 21.28
C ASN A 306 9.32 -24.84 20.65
N ALA A 307 10.45 -25.22 21.27
CA ALA A 307 11.43 -26.13 20.67
C ALA A 307 10.87 -27.50 20.25
N LYS A 308 9.82 -27.98 20.93
CA LYS A 308 9.12 -29.25 20.62
C LYS A 308 7.97 -29.08 19.60
N GLY A 309 7.75 -27.87 19.09
CA GLY A 309 6.57 -27.51 18.31
C GLY A 309 5.29 -27.50 19.14
N VAL A 310 4.24 -26.89 18.60
CA VAL A 310 2.91 -26.83 19.22
C VAL A 310 1.91 -27.70 18.45
N LEU A 311 0.83 -28.11 19.11
CA LEU A 311 -0.29 -28.75 18.41
C LEU A 311 -0.94 -27.78 17.40
N LEU A 312 -1.79 -28.29 16.50
CA LEU A 312 -2.45 -27.43 15.50
C LEU A 312 -3.30 -26.34 16.15
N ASP A 313 -4.06 -26.66 17.19
CA ASP A 313 -4.96 -25.73 17.87
C ASP A 313 -4.31 -24.95 19.03
N GLN A 314 -3.17 -25.42 19.53
CA GLN A 314 -2.42 -24.79 20.60
C GLN A 314 -1.68 -23.54 20.11
N PRO A 315 -1.77 -22.39 20.83
CA PRO A 315 -1.00 -21.20 20.48
C PRO A 315 0.51 -21.40 20.72
N PHE A 316 1.33 -20.71 19.93
CA PHE A 316 2.75 -20.55 20.20
C PHE A 316 2.95 -19.65 21.42
N ALA A 317 3.88 -20.02 22.30
CA ALA A 317 4.38 -19.13 23.34
C ALA A 317 5.31 -18.09 22.70
N THR A 318 5.05 -16.80 22.91
CA THR A 318 5.90 -15.72 22.36
C THR A 318 6.17 -14.66 23.43
N PRO A 319 7.21 -13.81 23.25
CA PRO A 319 7.49 -12.73 24.19
C PRO A 319 6.38 -11.69 24.30
N LEU A 320 5.51 -11.56 23.28
CA LEU A 320 4.40 -10.60 23.27
C LEU A 320 3.06 -11.22 23.72
N GLY A 321 3.10 -12.47 24.21
CA GLY A 321 1.94 -13.24 24.61
C GLY A 321 1.61 -14.38 23.64
N PRO A 322 0.71 -15.31 24.02
CA PRO A 322 0.37 -16.45 23.17
C PRO A 322 -0.31 -16.02 21.86
N THR A 323 0.13 -16.55 20.72
CA THR A 323 -0.52 -16.32 19.42
C THR A 323 -0.71 -17.61 18.65
N LYS A 324 -1.79 -17.71 17.86
CA LYS A 324 -2.04 -18.93 17.07
C LYS A 324 -1.18 -19.05 15.85
N PHE A 325 -0.80 -17.96 15.20
CA PHE A 325 -0.07 -17.97 13.94
C PHE A 325 0.77 -16.68 13.81
N PRO A 326 1.85 -16.68 13.01
CA PRO A 326 2.48 -15.44 12.58
C PRO A 326 1.55 -14.65 11.63
N PRO A 327 1.73 -13.33 11.46
CA PRO A 327 2.79 -12.49 12.02
C PRO A 327 2.62 -12.23 13.53
N LEU A 328 3.75 -12.03 14.24
CA LEU A 328 3.74 -11.64 15.65
C LEU A 328 3.47 -10.14 15.86
N GLU A 329 3.94 -9.32 14.93
CA GLU A 329 3.77 -7.86 14.90
C GLU A 329 3.97 -7.35 13.47
N TYR A 330 3.72 -6.05 13.27
CA TYR A 330 3.83 -5.39 11.98
C TYR A 330 5.16 -5.66 11.28
N GLY A 331 5.09 -6.11 10.02
CA GLY A 331 6.26 -6.41 9.18
C GLY A 331 7.00 -7.71 9.55
N CYS A 332 6.41 -8.57 10.37
CA CYS A 332 6.93 -9.92 10.64
C CYS A 332 6.91 -10.77 9.36
N ARG A 333 8.04 -11.45 9.09
CA ARG A 333 8.21 -12.43 8.00
C ARG A 333 8.35 -13.87 8.50
N CYS A 334 7.96 -14.12 9.74
CA CYS A 334 7.96 -15.47 10.30
C CYS A 334 6.81 -16.28 9.72
N ARG A 335 6.96 -17.59 9.63
CA ARG A 335 5.93 -18.51 9.14
C ARG A 335 5.81 -19.72 10.06
N ALA A 336 4.64 -20.35 10.06
CA ALA A 336 4.49 -21.67 10.64
C ALA A 336 4.85 -22.73 9.60
N GLU A 337 5.54 -23.77 10.03
CA GLU A 337 5.78 -24.98 9.23
C GLU A 337 5.22 -26.20 9.97
N LEU A 338 4.72 -27.16 9.20
CA LEU A 338 4.21 -28.41 9.74
C LEU A 338 5.28 -29.51 9.61
N ARG A 339 5.64 -30.15 10.71
CA ARG A 339 6.62 -31.26 10.74
C ARG A 339 6.20 -32.31 11.76
N ARG A 340 6.60 -33.58 11.56
CA ARG A 340 6.39 -34.63 12.58
C ARG A 340 7.16 -34.26 13.85
N ALA A 341 6.61 -34.63 15.01
CA ALA A 341 7.32 -34.53 16.27
C ALA A 341 8.64 -35.33 16.17
N LYS A 342 9.75 -34.71 16.57
CA LYS A 342 11.06 -35.38 16.65
C LYS A 342 11.15 -36.24 17.89
#